data_AF-A0A8T1VJN6-F1
#
_entry.id   AF-A0A8T1VJN6-F1
#
_cell.length_a   1.000
_cell.length_b   1.000
_cell.length_c   1.000
_cell.angle_alpha   90.00
_cell.angle_beta   90.00
_cell.angle_gamma   90.00
#
_symmetry.space_group_name_H-M   'P 1'
#
loop_
_entity.id
_entity.type
_entity.pdbx_description
1 polymer ?
#
loop_
_entity_poly.entity_id
_entity_poly.type
_entity_poly.pdbx_seq_one_letter_code
_entity_poly.pdbx_strand_id
1 'polypeptide(L)'
;MLSMFRAEANTADAAAPLHVAVDLVYTTDASCRSVSQLPRSSDALATRLLPATVAFRGNMQLSKAASGDGCALYLTVRGAVSAAATDIQDTFEVARSVHVQLTELLGAKGLENVALARAAVALDGDKLLAVSLTAEDASAAHESVLTVQQGACTELLSALQSADDADLLLPRQVESSALQVTKPADVDETASCAVSLDVAALAPRLSADVDAFQLLRAVDEKMERVFAGQASATLTGANVRLQVASDVSQSLAVETESANAAPSTNLTFNAPSYEEALGIFALVAVLVAMMMGVVVQKKRNDQRSRERYDRANRAAQIRRVSIRMSQYDQEANQDNEGEEDSLL
;
A
#
# COMPACT_ATOMS: atom_id res chain seq x y z
N MET A 1 -5.12 0.96 58.20
CA MET A 1 -6.35 0.85 57.40
C MET A 1 -6.60 2.18 56.71
N LEU A 2 -6.14 2.32 55.47
CA LEU A 2 -6.52 3.40 54.55
C LEU A 2 -6.54 2.75 53.18
N SER A 3 -7.69 2.12 52.88
CA SER A 3 -7.94 1.45 51.62
C SER A 3 -8.31 2.49 50.57
N MET A 4 -7.62 2.36 49.45
CA MET A 4 -7.89 2.93 48.14
C MET A 4 -9.39 3.06 47.83
N PHE A 5 -9.80 4.28 47.46
CA PHE A 5 -10.85 4.49 46.46
C PHE A 5 -10.19 5.21 45.29
N ARG A 6 -9.51 4.45 44.44
CA ARG A 6 -9.19 4.89 43.09
C ARG A 6 -10.29 4.32 42.22
N ALA A 7 -11.22 5.18 41.82
CA ALA A 7 -12.20 4.86 40.81
C ALA A 7 -11.47 4.34 39.57
N GLU A 8 -11.75 3.10 39.19
CA GLU A 8 -11.50 2.60 37.86
C GLU A 8 -12.37 3.44 36.92
N ALA A 9 -11.76 4.47 36.34
CA ALA A 9 -12.31 5.14 35.18
C ALA A 9 -12.38 4.09 34.08
N ASN A 10 -13.60 3.68 33.74
CA ASN A 10 -13.97 2.99 32.52
C ASN A 10 -13.18 3.59 31.34
N THR A 11 -12.08 2.97 30.96
CA THR A 11 -11.53 3.12 29.62
C THR A 11 -12.52 2.44 28.70
N ALA A 12 -13.45 3.22 28.16
CA ALA A 12 -14.19 2.85 26.97
C ALA A 12 -13.15 2.37 25.94
N ASP A 13 -13.27 1.13 25.49
CA ASP A 13 -12.46 0.55 24.43
C ASP A 13 -12.43 1.54 23.27
N ALA A 14 -11.29 2.20 23.06
CA ALA A 14 -11.09 3.01 21.88
C ALA A 14 -11.02 2.03 20.72
N ALA A 15 -12.13 1.90 19.98
CA ALA A 15 -12.22 1.03 18.83
C ALA A 15 -11.00 1.24 17.91
N ALA A 16 -10.37 0.14 17.53
CA ALA A 16 -9.17 0.16 16.71
C ALA A 16 -9.42 0.98 15.44
N PRO A 17 -8.45 1.80 15.00
CA PRO A 17 -8.64 2.63 13.82
C PRO A 17 -8.75 1.76 12.57
N LEU A 18 -9.64 2.14 11.65
CA LEU A 18 -9.82 1.47 10.37
C LEU A 18 -8.70 1.89 9.41
N HIS A 19 -7.92 0.93 8.93
CA HIS A 19 -6.87 1.19 7.95
C HIS A 19 -7.46 1.25 6.53
N VAL A 20 -7.17 2.34 5.82
CA VAL A 20 -7.73 2.64 4.50
C VAL A 20 -6.61 2.76 3.50
N ALA A 21 -6.70 1.99 2.42
CA ALA A 21 -5.68 1.93 1.39
C ALA A 21 -6.35 1.76 0.01
N VAL A 22 -6.69 2.87 -0.65
CA VAL A 22 -7.53 2.90 -1.85
C VAL A 22 -6.85 3.69 -2.96
N ASP A 23 -6.91 3.18 -4.19
CA ASP A 23 -6.56 3.92 -5.41
C ASP A 23 -7.77 3.98 -6.35
N LEU A 24 -8.15 5.20 -6.74
CA LEU A 24 -9.25 5.46 -7.67
C LEU A 24 -8.71 6.18 -8.90
N VAL A 25 -9.14 5.73 -10.08
CA VAL A 25 -8.80 6.35 -11.37
C VAL A 25 -10.08 6.82 -12.03
N TYR A 26 -10.09 8.08 -12.43
CA TYR A 26 -11.19 8.69 -13.16
C TYR A 26 -10.71 9.15 -14.53
N THR A 27 -11.58 9.12 -15.51
CA THR A 27 -11.36 9.69 -16.85
C THR A 27 -12.38 10.78 -17.12
N THR A 28 -11.98 11.75 -17.94
CA THR A 28 -12.85 12.82 -18.44
C THR A 28 -12.38 13.23 -19.84
N ASP A 29 -13.32 13.67 -20.67
CA ASP A 29 -13.03 14.19 -22.01
C ASP A 29 -12.37 15.57 -21.98
N ALA A 30 -12.36 16.23 -20.82
CA ALA A 30 -11.71 17.52 -20.67
C ALA A 30 -10.19 17.38 -20.82
N SER A 31 -9.58 18.32 -21.56
CA SER A 31 -8.12 18.35 -21.69
C SER A 31 -7.44 18.41 -20.32
N CYS A 32 -6.32 17.72 -20.13
CA CYS A 32 -5.60 17.85 -18.87
C CYS A 32 -5.13 19.27 -18.56
N ARG A 33 -5.01 20.16 -19.55
CA ARG A 33 -4.62 21.56 -19.33
C ARG A 33 -5.74 22.38 -18.69
N SER A 34 -6.99 22.11 -19.04
CA SER A 34 -8.17 22.79 -18.47
C SER A 34 -8.48 22.33 -17.05
N VAL A 35 -8.11 21.09 -16.69
CA VAL A 35 -8.14 20.62 -15.29
C VAL A 35 -7.11 21.39 -14.47
N SER A 36 -7.58 22.41 -13.76
CA SER A 36 -6.75 23.28 -12.92
C SER A 36 -7.37 23.46 -11.53
N GLN A 37 -6.59 23.98 -10.58
CA GLN A 37 -7.05 24.27 -9.21
C GLN A 37 -7.58 23.05 -8.42
N LEU A 38 -7.09 21.85 -8.72
CA LEU A 38 -7.32 20.69 -7.87
C LEU A 38 -6.61 20.88 -6.51
N PRO A 39 -7.22 20.49 -5.38
CA PRO A 39 -6.54 20.49 -4.10
C PRO A 39 -5.30 19.59 -4.16
N ARG A 40 -4.15 20.12 -3.73
CA ARG A 40 -2.86 19.42 -3.78
C ARG A 40 -2.37 18.94 -2.42
N SER A 41 -2.83 19.56 -1.33
CA SER A 41 -2.46 19.15 0.01
C SER A 41 -3.36 18.03 0.49
N SER A 42 -2.75 17.03 1.15
CA SER A 42 -3.47 15.92 1.78
C SER A 42 -4.55 16.41 2.74
N ASP A 43 -4.26 17.41 3.57
CA ASP A 43 -5.22 17.93 4.55
C ASP A 43 -6.45 18.59 3.88
N ALA A 44 -6.23 19.32 2.78
CA ALA A 44 -7.33 19.93 2.05
C ALA A 44 -8.19 18.88 1.31
N LEU A 45 -7.57 17.80 0.82
CA LEU A 45 -8.29 16.65 0.27
C LEU A 45 -9.07 15.92 1.35
N ALA A 46 -8.46 15.59 2.49
CA ALA A 46 -9.11 14.90 3.59
C ALA A 46 -10.32 15.69 4.12
N THR A 47 -10.18 17.01 4.30
CA THR A 47 -11.28 17.88 4.77
C THR A 47 -12.44 17.95 3.79
N ARG A 48 -12.19 17.76 2.48
CA ARG A 48 -13.23 17.85 1.44
C ARG A 48 -13.84 16.49 1.07
N LEU A 49 -13.04 15.43 1.10
CA LEU A 49 -13.42 14.12 0.58
C LEU A 49 -13.92 13.16 1.66
N LEU A 50 -13.64 13.45 2.93
CA LEU A 50 -14.15 12.68 4.05
C LEU A 50 -15.23 13.45 4.80
N PRO A 51 -16.19 12.74 5.44
CA PRO A 51 -17.15 13.38 6.33
C PRO A 51 -16.46 14.16 7.44
N ALA A 52 -17.01 15.31 7.84
CA ALA A 52 -16.45 16.16 8.89
C ALA A 52 -16.37 15.47 10.27
N THR A 53 -17.15 14.40 10.47
CA THR A 53 -17.17 13.57 11.68
C THR A 53 -15.99 12.60 11.77
N VAL A 54 -15.23 12.44 10.69
CA VAL A 54 -14.15 11.45 10.57
C VAL A 54 -12.79 12.12 10.81
N ALA A 55 -12.03 11.61 11.78
CA ALA A 55 -10.63 11.98 11.91
C ALA A 55 -9.78 11.03 11.04
N PHE A 56 -9.12 11.59 10.02
CA PHE A 56 -8.21 10.87 9.14
C PHE A 56 -6.76 11.21 9.46
N ARG A 57 -5.94 10.17 9.61
CA ARG A 57 -4.49 10.28 9.75
C ARG A 57 -3.83 9.51 8.62
N GLY A 58 -3.27 10.23 7.65
CA GLY A 58 -2.65 9.61 6.50
C GLY A 58 -2.30 10.59 5.41
N ASN A 59 -2.16 10.05 4.20
CA ASN A 59 -1.84 10.79 2.99
C ASN A 59 -2.94 10.57 1.95
N MET A 60 -3.49 11.66 1.43
CA MET A 60 -4.33 11.70 0.25
C MET A 60 -3.62 12.48 -0.85
N GLN A 61 -3.53 11.91 -2.04
CA GLN A 61 -2.90 12.54 -3.19
C GLN A 61 -3.83 12.46 -4.39
N LEU A 62 -4.13 13.63 -4.96
CA LEU A 62 -4.84 13.75 -6.22
C LEU A 62 -3.87 14.27 -7.28
N SER A 63 -3.63 13.45 -8.29
CA SER A 63 -2.79 13.79 -9.44
C SER A 63 -3.55 13.62 -10.74
N LYS A 64 -2.99 14.12 -11.84
CA LYS A 64 -3.59 14.05 -13.16
C LYS A 64 -2.55 13.78 -14.23
N ALA A 65 -2.91 13.02 -15.25
CA ALA A 65 -2.08 12.75 -16.41
C ALA A 65 -2.92 12.69 -17.69
N ALA A 66 -2.30 13.03 -18.82
CA ALA A 66 -2.97 12.94 -20.12
C ALA A 66 -3.37 11.47 -20.40
N SER A 67 -4.56 11.27 -20.94
CA SER A 67 -5.09 9.96 -21.30
C SER A 67 -5.91 10.11 -22.58
N GLY A 68 -5.36 9.62 -23.70
CA GLY A 68 -5.92 9.89 -25.03
C GLY A 68 -6.08 11.40 -25.28
N ASP A 69 -7.26 11.79 -25.76
CA ASP A 69 -7.64 13.19 -25.97
C ASP A 69 -8.11 13.91 -24.68
N GLY A 70 -8.30 13.15 -23.60
CA GLY A 70 -8.85 13.63 -22.34
C GLY A 70 -7.83 13.74 -21.20
N CYS A 71 -8.32 13.56 -19.98
CA CYS A 71 -7.52 13.56 -18.77
C CYS A 71 -7.88 12.41 -17.83
N ALA A 72 -6.86 11.76 -17.28
CA ALA A 72 -7.00 10.84 -16.17
C ALA A 72 -6.68 11.52 -14.85
N LEU A 73 -7.49 11.28 -13.83
CA LEU A 73 -7.29 11.73 -12.45
C LEU A 73 -7.03 10.53 -11.56
N TYR A 74 -5.95 10.57 -10.79
CA TYR A 74 -5.55 9.50 -9.88
C TYR A 74 -5.67 10.00 -8.45
N LEU A 75 -6.56 9.39 -7.68
CA LEU A 75 -6.68 9.63 -6.25
C LEU A 75 -6.13 8.41 -5.50
N THR A 76 -5.09 8.63 -4.70
CA THR A 76 -4.56 7.64 -3.76
C THR A 76 -4.87 8.07 -2.34
N VAL A 77 -5.45 7.17 -1.55
CA VAL A 77 -5.78 7.34 -0.13
C VAL A 77 -5.05 6.27 0.67
N ARG A 78 -4.14 6.66 1.57
CA ARG A 78 -3.43 5.74 2.47
C ARG A 78 -3.45 6.31 3.89
N GLY A 79 -4.06 5.63 4.85
CA GLY A 79 -4.11 6.15 6.21
C GLY A 79 -4.99 5.33 7.14
N ALA A 80 -5.38 5.97 8.23
CA ALA A 80 -6.27 5.41 9.22
C ALA A 80 -7.41 6.38 9.53
N VAL A 81 -8.62 5.85 9.63
CA VAL A 81 -9.85 6.54 10.01
C VAL A 81 -10.20 6.14 11.45
N SER A 82 -10.35 7.12 12.34
CA SER A 82 -10.75 6.81 13.72
C SER A 82 -12.22 6.43 13.80
N ALA A 83 -12.52 5.36 14.54
CA ALA A 83 -13.85 4.80 14.74
C ALA A 83 -14.79 5.66 15.62
N ALA A 84 -14.47 6.94 15.86
CA ALA A 84 -15.37 7.84 16.56
C ALA A 84 -16.63 8.17 15.72
N ALA A 85 -16.56 7.98 14.41
CA ALA A 85 -17.71 8.06 13.51
C ALA A 85 -18.36 6.66 13.40
N THR A 86 -19.55 6.50 13.95
CA THR A 86 -20.33 5.24 13.93
C THR A 86 -20.80 4.80 12.55
N ASP A 87 -20.66 5.67 11.55
CA ASP A 87 -21.29 5.52 10.24
C ASP A 87 -20.37 4.87 9.19
N ILE A 88 -19.11 4.58 9.54
CA ILE A 88 -18.14 3.92 8.66
C ILE A 88 -17.72 2.60 9.29
N GLN A 89 -18.15 1.51 8.68
CA GLN A 89 -17.91 0.16 9.17
C GLN A 89 -16.73 -0.52 8.46
N ASP A 90 -16.45 -0.14 7.21
CA ASP A 90 -15.40 -0.77 6.41
C ASP A 90 -14.71 0.19 5.41
N THR A 91 -13.63 -0.29 4.80
CA THR A 91 -12.83 0.46 3.84
C THR A 91 -13.59 0.75 2.53
N PHE A 92 -14.57 -0.07 2.16
CA PHE A 92 -15.39 0.12 0.95
C PHE A 92 -16.37 1.28 1.12
N GLU A 93 -16.92 1.48 2.32
CA GLU A 93 -17.76 2.62 2.67
C GLU A 93 -16.96 3.93 2.62
N VAL A 94 -15.71 3.92 3.10
CA VAL A 94 -14.80 5.06 2.94
C VAL A 94 -14.54 5.35 1.47
N ALA A 95 -14.19 4.33 0.68
CA ALA A 95 -13.93 4.47 -0.76
C ALA A 95 -15.16 5.05 -1.50
N ARG A 96 -16.35 4.55 -1.17
CA ARG A 96 -17.63 5.01 -1.70
C ARG A 96 -17.90 6.47 -1.34
N SER A 97 -17.72 6.86 -0.07
CA SER A 97 -17.88 8.25 0.38
C SER A 97 -16.92 9.19 -0.34
N VAL A 98 -15.65 8.78 -0.45
CA VAL A 98 -14.61 9.55 -1.16
C VAL A 98 -14.96 9.71 -2.63
N HIS A 99 -15.48 8.66 -3.29
CA HIS A 99 -15.95 8.73 -4.67
C HIS A 99 -17.07 9.74 -4.87
N VAL A 100 -18.10 9.71 -4.02
CA VAL A 100 -19.23 10.67 -4.08
C VAL A 100 -18.74 12.10 -3.88
N GLN A 101 -17.91 12.35 -2.87
CA GLN A 101 -17.39 13.70 -2.60
C GLN A 101 -16.44 14.20 -3.69
N LEU A 102 -15.64 13.29 -4.28
CA LEU A 102 -14.73 13.67 -5.37
C LEU A 102 -15.51 14.00 -6.63
N THR A 103 -16.50 13.20 -7.02
CA THR A 103 -17.32 13.47 -8.20
C THR A 103 -18.09 14.79 -8.06
N GLU A 104 -18.63 15.08 -6.88
CA GLU A 104 -19.24 16.39 -6.58
C GLU A 104 -18.23 17.54 -6.67
N LEU A 105 -17.03 17.38 -6.10
CA LEU A 105 -15.97 18.37 -6.16
C LEU A 105 -15.54 18.67 -7.62
N LEU A 106 -15.40 17.62 -8.44
CA LEU A 106 -15.02 17.76 -9.84
C LEU A 106 -16.15 18.40 -10.66
N GLY A 107 -17.40 18.04 -10.40
CA GLY A 107 -18.58 18.69 -10.99
C GLY A 107 -18.66 20.17 -10.64
N ALA A 108 -18.42 20.55 -9.37
CA ALA A 108 -18.37 21.93 -8.93
C ALA A 108 -17.22 22.75 -9.58
N LYS A 109 -16.21 22.06 -10.12
CA LYS A 109 -15.12 22.67 -10.91
C LYS A 109 -15.44 22.74 -12.41
N GLY A 110 -16.64 22.34 -12.83
CA GLY A 110 -17.07 22.37 -14.22
C GLY A 110 -16.47 21.24 -15.06
N LEU A 111 -16.02 20.16 -14.43
CA LEU A 111 -15.61 18.96 -15.17
C LEU A 111 -16.85 18.11 -15.44
N GLU A 112 -17.17 17.99 -16.72
CA GLU A 112 -18.25 17.14 -17.23
C GLU A 112 -17.70 15.75 -17.61
N ASN A 113 -18.60 14.77 -17.73
CA ASN A 113 -18.28 13.39 -18.12
C ASN A 113 -17.15 12.73 -17.31
N VAL A 114 -17.09 13.00 -16.01
CA VAL A 114 -16.15 12.32 -15.12
C VAL A 114 -16.70 10.92 -14.84
N ALA A 115 -16.00 9.89 -15.30
CA ALA A 115 -16.33 8.50 -15.07
C ALA A 115 -15.26 7.81 -14.23
N LEU A 116 -15.65 6.93 -13.31
CA LEU A 116 -14.72 6.05 -12.63
C LEU A 116 -14.24 4.99 -13.63
N ALA A 117 -12.94 4.98 -13.92
CA ALA A 117 -12.32 4.00 -14.81
C ALA A 117 -11.83 2.76 -14.06
N ARG A 118 -11.31 2.96 -12.84
CA ARG A 118 -10.80 1.87 -12.00
C ARG A 118 -10.94 2.20 -10.52
N ALA A 119 -11.26 1.19 -9.72
CA ALA A 119 -11.13 1.24 -8.27
C ALA A 119 -10.26 0.07 -7.80
N ALA A 120 -9.34 0.33 -6.87
CA ALA A 120 -8.54 -0.69 -6.21
C ALA A 120 -8.52 -0.43 -4.70
N VAL A 121 -8.74 -1.48 -3.93
CA VAL A 121 -8.81 -1.45 -2.47
C VAL A 121 -7.84 -2.50 -1.94
N ALA A 122 -6.83 -2.04 -1.20
CA ALA A 122 -5.96 -2.90 -0.43
C ALA A 122 -6.56 -3.08 0.97
N LEU A 123 -6.64 -4.32 1.42
CA LEU A 123 -7.16 -4.74 2.71
C LEU A 123 -6.03 -5.35 3.54
N ASP A 124 -6.35 -5.77 4.76
CA ASP A 124 -5.39 -6.45 5.62
C ASP A 124 -4.94 -7.79 5.01
N GLY A 125 -3.70 -8.21 5.32
CA GLY A 125 -3.15 -9.51 4.93
C GLY A 125 -2.80 -9.64 3.44
N ASP A 126 -2.10 -8.66 2.87
CA ASP A 126 -1.65 -8.64 1.46
C ASP A 126 -2.78 -8.89 0.44
N LYS A 127 -4.01 -8.51 0.79
CA LYS A 127 -5.18 -8.56 -0.09
C LYS A 127 -5.31 -7.27 -0.90
N LEU A 128 -5.47 -7.40 -2.21
CA LEU A 128 -5.73 -6.31 -3.14
C LEU A 128 -6.90 -6.71 -4.05
N LEU A 129 -7.98 -5.95 -3.99
CA LEU A 129 -9.16 -6.15 -4.84
C LEU A 129 -9.29 -4.95 -5.77
N ALA A 130 -9.39 -5.20 -7.07
CA ALA A 130 -9.51 -4.15 -8.07
C ALA A 130 -10.60 -4.47 -9.09
N VAL A 131 -11.28 -3.43 -9.55
CA VAL A 131 -12.26 -3.48 -10.63
C VAL A 131 -11.92 -2.42 -11.68
N SER A 132 -11.84 -2.85 -12.93
CA SER A 132 -11.73 -2.02 -14.13
C SER A 132 -13.11 -1.88 -14.76
N LEU A 133 -13.55 -0.64 -14.92
CA LEU A 133 -14.86 -0.26 -15.45
C LEU A 133 -14.76 0.16 -16.93
N THR A 134 -13.56 0.42 -17.42
CA THR A 134 -13.29 0.64 -18.83
C THR A 134 -13.19 -0.69 -19.55
N ALA A 135 -13.86 -0.77 -20.71
CA ALA A 135 -13.69 -1.83 -21.69
C ALA A 135 -12.27 -1.75 -22.30
N GLU A 136 -11.26 -2.21 -21.57
CA GLU A 136 -9.97 -2.57 -22.18
C GLU A 136 -10.09 -3.96 -22.80
N ASP A 137 -9.25 -4.24 -23.80
CA ASP A 137 -9.27 -5.48 -24.57
C ASP A 137 -9.50 -6.69 -23.66
N ALA A 138 -10.60 -7.40 -23.89
CA ALA A 138 -10.98 -8.68 -23.26
C ALA A 138 -9.98 -9.83 -23.58
N SER A 139 -8.73 -9.48 -23.89
CA SER A 139 -7.62 -10.36 -24.28
C SER A 139 -6.67 -10.66 -23.12
N ALA A 140 -6.79 -9.98 -21.97
CA ALA A 140 -6.07 -10.39 -20.78
C ALA A 140 -6.67 -11.72 -20.31
N ALA A 141 -5.92 -12.81 -20.54
CA ALA A 141 -6.32 -14.16 -20.16
C ALA A 141 -6.89 -14.15 -18.75
N HIS A 142 -8.16 -14.51 -18.63
CA HIS A 142 -8.81 -14.76 -17.35
C HIS A 142 -8.11 -15.97 -16.77
N GLU A 143 -7.00 -15.80 -16.06
CA GLU A 143 -6.33 -16.88 -15.36
C GLU A 143 -6.54 -16.66 -13.88
N SER A 144 -7.18 -17.64 -13.25
CA SER A 144 -7.28 -17.71 -11.80
C SER A 144 -6.30 -18.76 -11.32
N VAL A 145 -5.39 -18.40 -10.43
CA VAL A 145 -4.34 -19.27 -9.92
C VAL A 145 -4.40 -19.29 -8.40
N LEU A 146 -4.48 -20.49 -7.84
CA LEU A 146 -4.26 -20.75 -6.42
C LEU A 146 -2.87 -21.34 -6.23
N THR A 147 -2.00 -20.63 -5.51
CA THR A 147 -0.65 -21.11 -5.23
C THR A 147 -0.57 -21.65 -3.80
N VAL A 148 -0.19 -22.91 -3.65
CA VAL A 148 0.10 -23.53 -2.35
C VAL A 148 1.50 -23.11 -1.92
N GLN A 149 1.60 -22.36 -0.81
CA GLN A 149 2.87 -21.89 -0.28
C GLN A 149 3.45 -22.86 0.76
N GLN A 150 2.60 -23.44 1.60
CA GLN A 150 2.99 -24.37 2.67
C GLN A 150 1.89 -25.42 2.89
N GLY A 151 2.28 -26.59 3.41
CA GLY A 151 1.36 -27.65 3.79
C GLY A 151 0.75 -28.44 2.61
N ALA A 152 0.06 -29.52 2.94
CA ALA A 152 -0.57 -30.39 1.94
C ALA A 152 -1.87 -29.82 1.34
N CYS A 153 -2.56 -28.92 2.06
CA CYS A 153 -3.81 -28.25 1.64
C CYS A 153 -4.92 -29.17 1.10
N THR A 154 -4.94 -30.45 1.48
CA THR A 154 -5.84 -31.47 0.91
C THR A 154 -7.32 -31.16 1.13
N GLU A 155 -7.70 -30.68 2.32
CA GLU A 155 -9.08 -30.31 2.64
C GLU A 155 -9.56 -29.14 1.77
N LEU A 156 -8.76 -28.07 1.68
CA LEU A 156 -9.07 -26.92 0.84
C LEU A 156 -9.19 -27.31 -0.64
N LEU A 157 -8.23 -28.07 -1.16
CA LEU A 157 -8.21 -28.47 -2.56
C LEU A 157 -9.39 -29.40 -2.90
N SER A 158 -9.78 -30.29 -1.99
CA SER A 158 -10.97 -31.14 -2.18
C SER A 158 -12.28 -30.35 -2.08
N ALA A 159 -12.34 -29.33 -1.22
CA ALA A 159 -13.49 -28.43 -1.14
C ALA A 159 -13.65 -27.58 -2.42
N LEU A 160 -12.54 -27.17 -3.03
CA LEU A 160 -12.56 -26.45 -4.30
C LEU A 160 -13.00 -27.35 -5.46
N GLN A 161 -12.45 -28.56 -5.57
CA GLN A 161 -12.78 -29.53 -6.63
C GLN A 161 -14.22 -30.09 -6.59
N SER A 162 -14.88 -30.03 -5.43
CA SER A 162 -16.24 -30.60 -5.24
C SER A 162 -17.36 -29.61 -5.50
N ALA A 163 -17.05 -28.31 -5.54
CA ALA A 163 -17.94 -27.27 -6.03
C ALA A 163 -17.56 -26.94 -7.48
N ASP A 164 -18.48 -26.44 -8.30
CA ASP A 164 -18.08 -25.81 -9.56
C ASP A 164 -17.07 -24.70 -9.24
N ASP A 165 -15.81 -24.86 -9.68
CA ASP A 165 -14.60 -24.20 -9.13
C ASP A 165 -14.68 -22.66 -8.99
N ALA A 166 -15.55 -22.00 -9.76
CA ALA A 166 -15.75 -20.54 -9.76
C ALA A 166 -16.82 -20.05 -8.75
N ASP A 167 -17.80 -20.89 -8.41
CA ASP A 167 -18.97 -20.54 -7.59
C ASP A 167 -18.64 -20.43 -6.08
N LEU A 168 -17.48 -20.99 -5.69
CA LEU A 168 -17.01 -21.00 -4.31
C LEU A 168 -16.30 -19.69 -3.94
N LEU A 169 -15.33 -19.23 -4.73
CA LEU A 169 -14.44 -18.14 -4.32
C LEU A 169 -14.99 -16.74 -4.64
N LEU A 170 -15.76 -16.61 -5.70
CA LEU A 170 -16.29 -15.33 -6.16
C LEU A 170 -17.83 -15.30 -6.06
N PRO A 171 -18.45 -14.12 -6.07
CA PRO A 171 -19.88 -13.99 -6.25
C PRO A 171 -20.32 -14.60 -7.60
N ARG A 172 -21.50 -15.22 -7.64
CA ARG A 172 -22.03 -15.91 -8.84
C ARG A 172 -22.16 -15.04 -10.08
N GLN A 173 -22.23 -13.73 -9.91
CA GLN A 173 -22.34 -12.79 -11.02
C GLN A 173 -20.98 -12.56 -11.71
N VAL A 174 -19.87 -12.98 -11.10
CA VAL A 174 -18.51 -12.81 -11.61
C VAL A 174 -18.09 -14.10 -12.32
N GLU A 175 -17.73 -13.97 -13.58
CA GLU A 175 -17.27 -15.09 -14.40
C GLU A 175 -15.74 -15.19 -14.31
N SER A 176 -15.22 -16.25 -13.69
CA SER A 176 -13.80 -16.57 -13.72
C SER A 176 -13.54 -17.79 -14.58
N SER A 177 -12.31 -17.94 -15.04
CA SER A 177 -11.84 -19.21 -15.59
C SER A 177 -11.70 -20.29 -14.52
N ALA A 178 -11.41 -21.50 -14.98
CA ALA A 178 -11.02 -22.60 -14.12
C ALA A 178 -9.82 -22.21 -13.26
N LEU A 179 -9.91 -22.49 -11.96
CA LEU A 179 -8.85 -22.22 -11.00
C LEU A 179 -7.70 -23.20 -11.20
N GLN A 180 -6.55 -22.69 -11.64
CA GLN A 180 -5.33 -23.47 -11.75
C GLN A 180 -4.65 -23.57 -10.39
N VAL A 181 -4.34 -24.78 -9.94
CA VAL A 181 -3.64 -24.99 -8.68
C VAL A 181 -2.15 -25.19 -8.96
N THR A 182 -1.32 -24.31 -8.41
CA THR A 182 0.14 -24.40 -8.52
C THR A 182 0.73 -24.81 -7.18
N LYS A 183 1.53 -25.88 -7.17
CA LYS A 183 2.28 -26.35 -6.00
C LYS A 183 3.78 -26.36 -6.32
N PRO A 184 4.60 -25.53 -5.65
CA PRO A 184 6.06 -25.59 -5.77
C PRO A 184 6.61 -26.97 -5.34
N ALA A 185 7.72 -27.40 -5.94
CA ALA A 185 8.29 -28.74 -5.71
C ALA A 185 8.81 -28.96 -4.28
N ASP A 186 9.25 -27.89 -3.61
CA ASP A 186 9.90 -27.92 -2.29
C ASP A 186 8.96 -27.51 -1.13
N VAL A 187 7.64 -27.67 -1.32
CA VAL A 187 6.66 -27.34 -0.25
C VAL A 187 6.79 -28.34 0.90
N ASP A 188 6.99 -27.82 2.11
CA ASP A 188 6.89 -28.62 3.33
C ASP A 188 5.43 -29.06 3.54
N GLU A 189 5.14 -30.31 3.22
CA GLU A 189 3.80 -30.90 3.34
C GLU A 189 3.33 -31.08 4.79
N THR A 190 4.26 -31.02 5.75
CA THR A 190 3.96 -31.20 7.18
C THR A 190 3.58 -29.89 7.88
N ALA A 191 3.79 -28.76 7.21
CA ALA A 191 3.41 -27.45 7.70
C ALA A 191 1.88 -27.22 7.62
N SER A 192 1.42 -26.17 8.31
CA SER A 192 0.02 -25.71 8.18
C SER A 192 -0.25 -25.22 6.75
N CYS A 193 -1.45 -25.48 6.23
CA CYS A 193 -1.78 -25.09 4.86
C CYS A 193 -1.80 -23.56 4.73
N ALA A 194 -1.02 -23.04 3.79
CA ALA A 194 -0.95 -21.63 3.46
C ALA A 194 -1.06 -21.46 1.95
N VAL A 195 -1.95 -20.58 1.48
CA VAL A 195 -2.21 -20.38 0.06
C VAL A 195 -2.28 -18.89 -0.28
N SER A 196 -1.89 -18.55 -1.50
CA SER A 196 -2.16 -17.24 -2.11
C SER A 196 -3.05 -17.38 -3.34
N LEU A 197 -3.91 -16.40 -3.55
CA LEU A 197 -4.92 -16.43 -4.60
C LEU A 197 -4.74 -15.26 -5.57
N ASP A 198 -4.56 -15.54 -6.85
CA ASP A 198 -4.59 -14.55 -7.92
C ASP A 198 -5.80 -14.85 -8.81
N VAL A 199 -6.68 -13.87 -9.03
CA VAL A 199 -7.91 -14.05 -9.80
C VAL A 199 -8.02 -12.93 -10.81
N ALA A 200 -8.19 -13.30 -12.07
CA ALA A 200 -8.67 -12.42 -13.13
C ALA A 200 -10.04 -12.90 -13.61
N ALA A 201 -11.06 -12.05 -13.49
CA ALA A 201 -12.44 -12.42 -13.76
C ALA A 201 -13.23 -11.28 -14.42
N LEU A 202 -14.33 -11.65 -15.10
CA LEU A 202 -15.28 -10.72 -15.68
C LEU A 202 -16.39 -10.42 -14.68
N ALA A 203 -16.65 -9.14 -14.47
CA ALA A 203 -17.75 -8.64 -13.67
C ALA A 203 -18.95 -8.30 -14.57
N PRO A 204 -20.18 -8.39 -14.03
CA PRO A 204 -21.36 -7.96 -14.76
C PRO A 204 -21.29 -6.45 -15.00
N ARG A 205 -22.03 -5.99 -16.01
CA ARG A 205 -22.20 -4.56 -16.24
C ARG A 205 -22.84 -3.91 -15.02
N LEU A 206 -22.20 -2.85 -14.53
CA LEU A 206 -22.69 -2.08 -13.39
C LEU A 206 -23.64 -0.97 -13.87
N SER A 207 -24.68 -0.72 -13.09
CA SER A 207 -25.63 0.38 -13.35
C SER A 207 -25.07 1.74 -12.97
N ALA A 208 -24.19 1.79 -11.98
CA ALA A 208 -23.52 2.99 -11.51
C ALA A 208 -22.12 2.69 -10.97
N ASP A 209 -21.23 3.68 -11.02
CA ASP A 209 -19.85 3.59 -10.49
C ASP A 209 -19.83 3.19 -9.01
N VAL A 210 -20.84 3.60 -8.25
CA VAL A 210 -20.98 3.28 -6.82
C VAL A 210 -21.13 1.78 -6.56
N ASP A 211 -21.69 1.04 -7.53
CA ASP A 211 -21.91 -0.41 -7.44
C ASP A 211 -20.58 -1.17 -7.47
N ALA A 212 -19.52 -0.55 -7.99
CA ALA A 212 -18.17 -1.13 -8.02
C ALA A 212 -17.66 -1.44 -6.62
N PHE A 213 -17.93 -0.55 -5.65
CA PHE A 213 -17.52 -0.75 -4.25
C PHE A 213 -18.34 -1.85 -3.57
N GLN A 214 -19.62 -1.99 -3.91
CA GLN A 214 -20.46 -3.08 -3.40
C GLN A 214 -20.00 -4.44 -3.95
N LEU A 215 -19.62 -4.48 -5.24
CA LEU A 215 -19.07 -5.69 -5.86
C LEU A 215 -17.75 -6.11 -5.20
N LEU A 216 -16.82 -5.17 -4.99
CA LEU A 216 -15.54 -5.47 -4.33
C LEU A 216 -15.76 -5.94 -2.88
N ARG A 217 -16.71 -5.35 -2.15
CA ARG A 217 -17.10 -5.80 -0.81
C ARG A 217 -17.69 -7.22 -0.83
N ALA A 218 -18.58 -7.52 -1.78
CA ALA A 218 -19.18 -8.84 -1.91
C ALA A 218 -18.13 -9.93 -2.24
N VAL A 219 -17.11 -9.59 -3.02
CA VAL A 219 -15.96 -10.48 -3.30
C VAL A 219 -15.19 -10.77 -2.01
N ASP A 220 -14.83 -9.74 -1.24
CA ASP A 220 -14.12 -9.93 0.03
C ASP A 220 -14.93 -10.78 1.01
N GLU A 221 -16.19 -10.43 1.26
CA GLU A 221 -17.07 -11.17 2.17
C GLU A 221 -17.27 -12.64 1.74
N LYS A 222 -17.31 -12.91 0.44
CA LYS A 222 -17.41 -14.27 -0.09
C LYS A 222 -16.13 -15.04 0.17
N MET A 223 -14.96 -14.47 -0.15
CA MET A 223 -13.67 -15.09 0.10
C MET A 223 -13.44 -15.35 1.58
N GLU A 224 -13.69 -14.37 2.44
CA GLU A 224 -13.54 -14.53 3.89
C GLU A 224 -14.42 -15.66 4.42
N ARG A 225 -15.67 -15.77 3.95
CA ARG A 225 -16.56 -16.86 4.34
C ARG A 225 -16.02 -18.23 3.93
N VAL A 226 -15.41 -18.37 2.76
CA VAL A 226 -14.81 -19.64 2.31
C VAL A 226 -13.63 -20.01 3.18
N PHE A 227 -12.68 -19.10 3.36
CA PHE A 227 -11.45 -19.38 4.11
C PHE A 227 -11.70 -19.51 5.61
N ALA A 228 -12.68 -18.79 6.18
CA ALA A 228 -13.13 -19.00 7.56
C ALA A 228 -13.78 -20.37 7.76
N GLY A 229 -14.39 -20.94 6.72
CA GLY A 229 -14.92 -22.31 6.73
C GLY A 229 -13.85 -23.40 6.66
N GLN A 230 -12.60 -23.04 6.35
CA GLN A 230 -11.48 -23.97 6.14
C GLN A 230 -10.47 -23.82 7.28
N ALA A 231 -10.75 -24.44 8.43
CA ALA A 231 -9.96 -24.29 9.66
C ALA A 231 -8.48 -24.70 9.51
N SER A 232 -8.14 -25.50 8.51
CA SER A 232 -6.78 -25.98 8.25
C SER A 232 -5.98 -25.11 7.28
N ALA A 233 -6.60 -24.14 6.60
CA ALA A 233 -5.99 -23.34 5.54
C ALA A 233 -5.96 -21.84 5.86
N THR A 234 -4.80 -21.22 5.66
CA THR A 234 -4.61 -19.77 5.82
C THR A 234 -4.43 -19.12 4.46
N LEU A 235 -5.23 -18.10 4.16
CA LEU A 235 -5.01 -17.23 3.01
C LEU A 235 -3.93 -16.20 3.36
N THR A 236 -2.76 -16.29 2.73
CA THR A 236 -1.62 -15.40 3.00
C THR A 236 -1.67 -14.11 2.21
N GLY A 237 -2.41 -14.10 1.09
CA GLY A 237 -2.61 -12.92 0.26
C GLY A 237 -3.57 -13.22 -0.88
N ALA A 238 -4.17 -12.16 -1.44
CA ALA A 238 -5.05 -12.29 -2.58
C ALA A 238 -4.97 -11.09 -3.52
N ASN A 239 -4.93 -11.33 -4.83
CA ASN A 239 -5.02 -10.29 -5.86
C ASN A 239 -6.20 -10.59 -6.77
N VAL A 240 -7.30 -9.85 -6.61
CA VAL A 240 -8.49 -10.02 -7.44
C VAL A 240 -8.61 -8.85 -8.40
N ARG A 241 -8.72 -9.15 -9.70
CA ARG A 241 -8.89 -8.18 -10.78
C ARG A 241 -10.16 -8.50 -11.54
N LEU A 242 -11.14 -7.62 -11.40
CA LEU A 242 -12.41 -7.70 -12.08
C LEU A 242 -12.40 -6.76 -13.29
N GLN A 243 -12.91 -7.22 -14.42
CA GLN A 243 -13.09 -6.41 -15.62
C GLN A 243 -14.57 -6.41 -16.00
N VAL A 244 -15.17 -5.24 -16.17
CA VAL A 244 -16.58 -5.17 -16.60
C VAL A 244 -16.69 -5.53 -18.07
N ALA A 245 -17.58 -6.49 -18.39
CA ALA A 245 -17.81 -6.94 -19.77
C ALA A 245 -18.31 -5.80 -20.68
N SER A 246 -17.77 -5.73 -21.91
CA SER A 246 -18.14 -4.76 -22.96
C SER A 246 -19.10 -5.38 -23.97
N ASP A 247 -20.09 -4.61 -24.47
CA ASP A 247 -21.12 -5.07 -25.43
C ASP A 247 -20.62 -5.24 -26.89
N VAL A 248 -19.31 -5.26 -27.17
CA VAL A 248 -18.82 -5.36 -28.56
C VAL A 248 -18.60 -6.81 -28.98
N SER A 249 -19.70 -7.50 -29.25
CA SER A 249 -19.73 -8.53 -30.30
C SER A 249 -20.08 -7.84 -31.63
N GLN A 250 -19.15 -7.07 -32.18
CA GLN A 250 -19.26 -6.66 -33.59
C GLN A 250 -18.82 -7.82 -34.48
N SER A 251 -19.82 -8.57 -34.92
CA SER A 251 -19.85 -9.14 -36.26
C SER A 251 -19.59 -8.01 -37.28
N LEU A 252 -18.33 -7.80 -37.62
CA LEU A 252 -17.91 -7.19 -38.87
C LEU A 252 -17.28 -8.32 -39.69
N ALA A 253 -18.16 -9.03 -40.40
CA ALA A 253 -17.80 -9.60 -41.68
C ALA A 253 -17.38 -8.42 -42.58
N VAL A 254 -16.08 -8.13 -42.61
CA VAL A 254 -15.45 -7.46 -43.74
C VAL A 254 -14.77 -8.56 -44.52
N GLU A 255 -15.22 -8.72 -45.76
CA GLU A 255 -14.65 -9.61 -46.75
C GLU A 255 -13.13 -9.55 -46.73
N THR A 256 -12.54 -10.72 -46.64
CA THR A 256 -11.16 -10.98 -47.02
C THR A 256 -10.94 -10.54 -48.45
N GLU A 257 -10.36 -9.36 -48.64
CA GLU A 257 -9.42 -9.14 -49.72
C GLU A 257 -8.09 -8.61 -49.18
N SER A 258 -7.07 -9.35 -49.58
CA SER A 258 -5.68 -9.25 -49.18
C SER A 258 -5.08 -7.92 -49.63
N ALA A 259 -4.63 -7.10 -48.67
CA ALA A 259 -3.48 -6.22 -48.86
C ALA A 259 -2.88 -5.87 -47.51
N ASN A 260 -1.60 -6.20 -47.35
CA ASN A 260 -0.76 -5.84 -46.20
C ASN A 260 -0.90 -4.36 -45.83
N ALA A 261 -1.64 -4.06 -44.77
CA ALA A 261 -1.53 -2.81 -44.04
C ALA A 261 -1.54 -3.17 -42.55
N ALA A 262 -0.44 -2.85 -41.87
CA ALA A 262 -0.26 -3.10 -40.45
C ALA A 262 -1.42 -2.46 -39.65
N PRO A 263 -2.02 -3.17 -38.68
CA PRO A 263 -3.03 -2.59 -37.82
C PRO A 263 -2.38 -1.52 -36.93
N SER A 264 -2.82 -0.28 -37.12
CA SER A 264 -2.48 0.86 -36.28
C SER A 264 -3.25 0.77 -34.96
N THR A 265 -2.75 -0.03 -34.05
CA THR A 265 -3.14 -0.03 -32.64
C THR A 265 -1.88 0.14 -31.82
N ASN A 266 -1.50 1.38 -31.57
CA ASN A 266 -0.57 1.72 -30.52
C ASN A 266 -1.23 2.82 -29.69
N LEU A 267 -1.70 2.46 -28.50
CA LEU A 267 -1.63 3.38 -27.38
C LEU A 267 -0.16 3.75 -27.25
N THR A 268 0.22 4.90 -27.80
CA THR A 268 1.57 5.42 -27.67
C THR A 268 1.77 5.83 -26.23
N PHE A 269 2.20 4.89 -25.38
CA PHE A 269 3.04 5.24 -24.27
C PHE A 269 4.22 5.99 -24.88
N ASN A 270 4.35 7.28 -24.57
CA ASN A 270 5.62 7.97 -24.77
C ASN A 270 6.62 7.32 -23.80
N ALA A 271 7.13 6.15 -24.18
CA ALA A 271 8.40 5.68 -23.68
C ALA A 271 9.40 6.79 -24.03
N PRO A 272 10.18 7.29 -23.06
CA PRO A 272 11.19 8.30 -23.34
C PRO A 272 12.04 7.79 -24.50
N SER A 273 12.29 8.67 -25.48
CA SER A 273 13.20 8.34 -26.57
C SER A 273 14.53 7.84 -26.00
N TYR A 274 15.25 6.99 -26.73
CA TYR A 274 16.51 6.39 -26.23
C TYR A 274 17.51 7.45 -25.69
N GLU A 275 17.45 8.67 -26.24
CA GLU A 275 18.21 9.83 -25.77
C GLU A 275 17.69 10.43 -24.44
N GLU A 276 16.36 10.51 -24.25
CA GLU A 276 15.74 10.93 -22.99
C GLU A 276 15.91 9.89 -21.87
N ALA A 277 15.85 8.59 -22.20
CA ALA A 277 16.09 7.52 -21.24
C ALA A 277 17.55 7.54 -20.74
N LEU A 278 18.53 7.75 -21.64
CA LEU A 278 19.93 7.97 -21.28
C LEU A 278 20.12 9.22 -20.41
N GLY A 279 19.38 10.30 -20.70
CA GLY A 279 19.36 11.51 -19.87
C GLY A 279 18.85 11.25 -18.46
N ILE A 280 17.76 10.48 -18.31
CA ILE A 280 17.21 10.10 -17.00
C ILE A 280 18.19 9.20 -16.23
N PHE A 281 18.78 8.20 -16.89
CA PHE A 281 19.78 7.34 -16.23
C PHE A 281 21.04 8.12 -15.82
N ALA A 282 21.48 9.09 -16.62
CA ALA A 282 22.60 9.97 -16.26
C ALA A 282 22.26 10.84 -15.03
N LEU A 283 21.05 11.40 -14.96
CA LEU A 283 20.61 12.18 -13.80
C LEU A 283 20.49 11.31 -12.54
N VAL A 284 19.97 10.10 -12.66
CA VAL A 284 19.90 9.13 -11.54
C VAL A 284 21.31 8.75 -11.07
N ALA A 285 22.25 8.51 -11.99
CA ALA A 285 23.64 8.22 -11.64
C ALA A 285 24.33 9.38 -10.91
N VAL A 286 24.09 10.63 -11.34
CA VAL A 286 24.59 11.83 -10.65
C VAL A 286 23.99 11.97 -9.25
N LEU A 287 22.70 11.66 -9.09
CA LEU A 287 22.01 11.71 -7.80
C LEU A 287 22.55 10.66 -6.83
N VAL A 288 22.80 9.44 -7.32
CA VAL A 288 23.45 8.37 -6.55
C VAL A 288 24.88 8.77 -6.15
N ALA A 289 25.66 9.38 -7.05
CA ALA A 289 27.00 9.87 -6.74
C ALA A 289 26.99 10.99 -5.69
N MET A 290 26.03 11.93 -5.76
CA MET A 290 25.84 12.96 -4.73
C MET A 290 25.46 12.36 -3.37
N MET A 291 24.52 11.41 -3.35
CA MET A 291 24.13 10.69 -2.13
C MET A 291 25.34 9.98 -1.50
N MET A 292 26.17 9.32 -2.31
CA MET A 292 27.38 8.65 -1.85
C MET A 292 28.42 9.67 -1.34
N GLY A 293 28.53 10.84 -1.98
CA GLY A 293 29.34 11.96 -1.49
C GLY A 293 28.88 12.47 -0.12
N VAL A 294 27.57 12.63 0.09
CA VAL A 294 26.99 13.02 1.39
C VAL A 294 27.24 11.95 2.45
N VAL A 295 27.09 10.66 2.10
CA VAL A 295 27.38 9.55 3.03
C VAL A 295 28.85 9.52 3.42
N VAL A 296 29.78 9.76 2.49
CA VAL A 296 31.22 9.83 2.79
C VAL A 296 31.56 11.04 3.65
N GLN A 297 30.95 12.21 3.38
CA GLN A 297 31.13 13.40 4.21
C GLN A 297 30.57 13.18 5.63
N LYS A 298 29.38 12.58 5.74
CA LYS A 298 28.78 12.19 7.03
C LYS A 298 29.67 11.21 7.78
N LYS A 299 30.17 10.17 7.11
CA LYS A 299 31.08 9.16 7.71
C LYS A 299 32.38 9.79 8.20
N ARG A 300 32.97 10.72 7.44
CA ARG A 300 34.15 11.49 7.89
C ARG A 300 33.86 12.37 9.10
N ASN A 301 32.66 12.98 9.14
CA ASN A 301 32.27 13.81 10.28
C ASN A 301 32.02 12.96 11.55
N ASP A 302 31.36 11.81 11.40
CA ASP A 302 31.12 10.86 12.50
C ASP A 302 32.43 10.24 13.01
N GLN A 303 33.43 10.02 12.15
CA GLN A 303 34.76 9.63 12.60
C GLN A 303 35.44 10.71 13.45
N ARG A 304 35.39 11.97 12.99
CA ARG A 304 35.96 13.09 13.76
C ARG A 304 35.26 13.32 15.09
N SER A 305 33.95 13.08 15.18
CA SER A 305 33.23 13.17 16.45
C SER A 305 33.65 12.06 17.40
N ARG A 306 33.73 10.81 16.94
CA ARG A 306 34.23 9.66 17.72
C ARG A 306 35.65 9.88 18.24
N GLU A 307 36.57 10.37 17.41
CA GLU A 307 37.93 10.68 17.84
C GLU A 307 37.99 11.75 18.94
N ARG A 308 37.13 12.76 18.88
CA ARG A 308 37.01 13.77 19.96
C ARG A 308 36.45 13.16 21.24
N TYR A 309 35.44 12.30 21.13
CA TYR A 309 34.88 11.58 22.28
C TYR A 309 35.92 10.65 22.92
N ASP A 310 36.69 9.90 22.14
CA ASP A 310 37.73 9.01 22.66
C ASP A 310 38.88 9.77 23.32
N ARG A 311 39.31 10.90 22.73
CA ARG A 311 40.32 11.78 23.37
C ARG A 311 39.80 12.38 24.66
N ALA A 312 38.55 12.83 24.70
CA ALA A 312 37.93 13.35 25.92
C ALA A 312 37.78 12.27 26.99
N ASN A 313 37.39 11.05 26.62
CA ASN A 313 37.27 9.91 27.53
C ASN A 313 38.64 9.49 28.10
N ARG A 314 39.68 9.41 27.25
CA ARG A 314 41.06 9.16 27.70
C ARG A 314 41.56 10.28 28.63
N ALA A 315 41.30 11.55 28.30
CA ALA A 315 41.68 12.66 29.17
C ALA A 315 40.94 12.62 30.53
N ALA A 316 39.66 12.24 30.53
CA ALA A 316 38.87 12.07 31.75
C ALA A 316 39.37 10.87 32.59
N GLN A 317 39.76 9.76 31.95
CA GLN A 317 40.38 8.62 32.63
C GLN A 317 41.74 8.99 33.23
N ILE A 318 42.60 9.72 32.49
CA ILE A 318 43.88 10.20 33.01
C ILE A 318 43.66 11.13 34.21
N ARG A 319 42.69 12.05 34.16
CA ARG A 319 42.34 12.89 35.32
C ARG A 319 41.83 12.07 36.51
N ARG A 320 41.02 11.03 36.29
CA ARG A 320 40.55 10.16 37.38
C ARG A 320 41.69 9.35 38.00
N VAL A 321 42.64 8.88 37.20
CA VAL A 321 43.82 8.16 37.69
C VAL A 321 44.80 9.12 38.39
N SER A 322 45.01 10.33 37.86
CA SER A 322 45.88 11.33 38.49
C SER A 322 45.32 11.82 39.83
N ILE A 323 44.00 11.96 39.97
CA ILE A 323 43.37 12.33 41.25
C ILE A 323 43.54 11.20 42.28
N ARG A 324 43.45 9.92 41.86
CA ARG A 324 43.74 8.79 42.75
C ARG A 324 45.22 8.69 43.11
N MET A 325 46.13 8.92 42.18
CA MET A 325 47.57 8.93 42.48
C MET A 325 48.00 10.12 43.34
N SER A 326 47.40 11.30 43.16
CA SER A 326 47.68 12.45 44.04
C SER A 326 47.17 12.25 45.46
N GLN A 327 46.14 11.43 45.66
CA GLN A 327 45.73 11.00 47.01
C GLN A 327 46.79 10.10 47.65
N TYR A 328 47.40 9.18 46.88
CA TYR A 328 48.51 8.36 47.37
C TYR A 328 49.80 9.16 47.64
N ASP A 329 50.12 10.19 46.85
CA ASP A 329 51.28 11.06 47.13
C ASP A 329 51.02 12.01 48.32
N GLN A 330 49.76 12.38 48.59
CA GLN A 330 49.40 13.13 49.81
C GLN A 330 49.45 12.24 51.06
N GLU A 331 48.97 10.99 50.97
CA GLU A 331 49.06 10.03 52.07
C GLU A 331 50.52 9.60 52.32
N ALA A 332 51.32 9.36 51.27
CA ALA A 332 52.74 8.99 51.41
C ALA A 332 53.65 10.14 51.90
N ASN A 333 53.29 11.40 51.65
CA ASN A 333 54.02 12.56 52.19
C ASN A 333 53.46 13.07 53.53
N GLN A 334 52.26 12.67 53.96
CA GLN A 334 51.76 12.97 55.31
C GLN A 334 52.28 12.00 56.38
N ASP A 335 52.73 10.81 55.98
CA ASP A 335 53.26 9.80 56.90
C ASP A 335 54.79 9.85 57.10
N ASN A 336 55.50 10.88 56.60
CA ASN A 336 56.97 11.00 56.69
C ASN A 336 57.52 12.40 57.08
N GLU A 337 56.70 13.32 57.61
CA GLU A 337 57.18 14.59 58.20
C GLU A 337 56.96 14.61 59.73
N GLY A 338 57.43 13.55 60.40
CA GLY A 338 57.27 13.37 61.85
C GLY A 338 58.32 12.46 62.47
N GLU A 339 59.59 12.63 62.13
CA GLU A 339 60.69 12.17 62.99
C GLU A 339 61.59 13.35 63.33
N GLU A 340 61.83 13.47 64.63
CA GLU A 340 62.38 14.60 65.37
C GLU A 340 63.86 14.82 65.09
N ASP A 341 64.28 16.08 64.90
CA ASP A 341 65.67 16.49 65.15
C ASP A 341 65.68 17.45 66.36
N SER A 342 65.71 16.82 67.53
CA SER A 342 66.17 17.42 68.78
C SER A 342 67.66 17.09 68.92
N LEU A 343 68.52 18.11 68.91
CA LEU A 343 69.55 18.36 69.93
C LEU A 343 70.52 19.49 69.49
N LEU A 344 70.61 20.51 70.37
CA LEU A 344 71.55 21.66 70.46
C LEU A 344 71.11 22.99 69.83
#